data_AF-A0A3D1ZM80-F1
#
_entry.id   AF-A0A3D1ZM80-F1
#
_cell.length_a   1.000
_cell.length_b   1.000
_cell.length_c   1.000
_cell.angle_alpha   90.00
_cell.angle_beta   90.00
_cell.angle_gamma   90.00
#
_symmetry.space_group_name_H-M   'P 1'
#
loop_
_entity.id
_entity.type
_entity.pdbx_description
1 polymer ?
#
loop_
_entity_poly.entity_id
_entity_poly.type
_entity_poly.pdbx_seq_one_letter_code
_entity_poly.pdbx_strand_id
1 'polypeptide(L)'
;SNPPLDAIREELVTSTRSMIGSEQNLFDETAEHCRQLTITEPVLTNEELEKIRGIEVNGIRTKTLSTLFDVESEDTLRQAMDRLCGEASG
;
A
#
# COMPACT_ATOMS: atom_id res chain seq x y z
N SER A 1 1.57 -20.30 24.97
CA SER A 1 2.27 -19.05 24.64
C SER A 1 2.93 -19.22 23.29
N ASN A 2 2.93 -18.19 22.45
CA ASN A 2 3.59 -18.23 21.14
C ASN A 2 5.07 -17.87 21.31
N PRO A 3 6.03 -18.79 21.12
CA PRO A 3 7.45 -18.46 21.21
C PRO A 3 7.89 -17.53 20.06
N PRO A 4 8.88 -16.64 20.26
CA PRO A 4 9.39 -15.78 19.20
C PRO A 4 10.21 -16.59 18.18
N LEU A 5 10.16 -16.13 16.93
CA LEU A 5 10.89 -16.68 15.79
C LEU A 5 12.33 -16.15 15.73
N ASP A 6 13.31 -16.96 15.31
CA ASP A 6 14.69 -16.53 15.07
C ASP A 6 14.88 -16.07 13.62
N ALA A 7 14.91 -14.76 13.39
CA ALA A 7 14.96 -14.17 12.05
C ALA A 7 16.22 -14.57 11.22
N ILE A 8 17.29 -15.06 11.84
CA ILE A 8 18.50 -15.49 11.13
C ILE A 8 18.40 -16.97 10.75
N ARG A 9 17.92 -17.81 11.67
CA ARG A 9 17.80 -19.26 11.43
C ARG A 9 16.55 -19.64 10.64
N GLU A 10 15.53 -18.80 10.69
CA GLU A 10 14.20 -19.04 10.12
C GLU A 10 13.89 -18.08 8.96
N GLU A 11 14.92 -17.53 8.31
CA GLU A 11 14.76 -16.66 7.13
C GLU A 11 14.03 -17.39 5.99
N LEU A 12 14.30 -18.70 5.79
CA LEU A 12 13.64 -19.51 4.75
C LEU A 12 12.12 -19.69 4.94
N VAL A 13 11.62 -19.46 6.16
CA VAL A 13 10.18 -19.55 6.47
C VAL A 13 9.53 -18.18 6.68
N THR A 14 10.31 -17.11 6.51
CA THR A 14 9.86 -15.71 6.69
C THR A 14 9.93 -14.96 5.36
N SER A 15 9.02 -14.02 5.13
CA SER A 15 9.09 -13.15 3.94
C SER A 15 8.60 -11.74 4.24
N THR A 16 9.27 -10.76 3.65
CA THR A 16 8.88 -9.34 3.62
C THR A 16 8.13 -8.97 2.35
N ARG A 17 7.94 -9.93 1.44
CA ARG A 17 7.22 -9.72 0.17
C ARG A 17 5.78 -9.34 0.47
N SER A 18 5.29 -8.33 -0.25
CA SER A 18 3.92 -7.85 -0.16
C SER A 18 3.29 -7.74 -1.54
N MET A 19 1.97 -7.88 -1.61
CA MET A 19 1.18 -7.66 -2.82
C MET A 19 0.29 -6.44 -2.62
N ILE A 20 0.27 -5.54 -3.61
CA ILE A 20 -0.48 -4.27 -3.58
C ILE A 20 -1.46 -4.26 -4.74
N GLY A 21 -2.74 -4.05 -4.46
CA GLY A 21 -3.79 -3.97 -5.47
C GLY A 21 -5.14 -4.32 -4.87
N SER A 22 -6.16 -4.42 -5.73
CA SER A 22 -7.49 -4.83 -5.29
C SER A 22 -7.47 -6.29 -4.82
N GLU A 23 -8.03 -6.55 -3.65
CA GLU A 23 -8.41 -7.89 -3.23
C GLU A 23 -9.74 -8.27 -3.89
N GLN A 24 -9.81 -9.48 -4.43
CA GLN A 24 -11.00 -10.01 -5.08
C GLN A 24 -11.76 -10.94 -4.11
N ASN A 25 -12.94 -11.40 -4.52
CA ASN A 25 -13.73 -12.32 -3.71
C ASN A 25 -12.98 -13.65 -3.49
N LEU A 26 -12.67 -13.97 -2.23
CA LEU A 26 -11.94 -15.18 -1.83
C LEU A 26 -12.63 -16.50 -2.26
N PHE A 27 -13.94 -16.49 -2.48
CA PHE A 27 -14.69 -17.68 -2.87
C PHE A 27 -14.71 -17.95 -4.38
N ASP A 28 -14.19 -17.01 -5.19
CA ASP A 28 -14.17 -17.10 -6.65
C ASP A 28 -12.72 -17.19 -7.13
N GLU A 29 -12.43 -18.09 -8.08
CA GLU A 29 -11.09 -18.18 -8.68
C GLU A 29 -11.10 -17.52 -10.06
N THR A 30 -10.56 -16.30 -10.15
CA THR A 30 -10.53 -15.52 -11.41
C THR A 30 -9.14 -14.97 -11.71
N ALA A 31 -8.85 -14.72 -12.99
CA ALA A 31 -7.58 -14.09 -13.41
C ALA A 31 -7.39 -12.67 -12.83
N GLU A 32 -8.45 -12.03 -12.33
CA GLU A 32 -8.38 -10.70 -11.73
C GLU A 32 -7.63 -10.70 -10.40
N HIS A 33 -7.58 -11.84 -9.70
CA HIS A 33 -6.78 -12.02 -8.48
C HIS A 33 -5.29 -11.77 -8.72
N CYS A 34 -4.81 -12.02 -9.94
CA CYS A 34 -3.41 -11.81 -10.30
C CYS A 34 -3.08 -10.35 -10.69
N ARG A 35 -4.07 -9.44 -10.73
CA ARG A 35 -3.85 -8.02 -11.07
C ARG A 35 -3.35 -7.23 -9.86
N GLN A 36 -2.23 -7.66 -9.30
CA GLN A 36 -1.57 -7.04 -8.15
C GLN A 36 -0.10 -6.75 -8.46
N LEU A 37 0.43 -5.71 -7.83
CA LEU A 37 1.84 -5.38 -7.83
C LEU A 37 2.55 -6.15 -6.70
N THR A 38 3.54 -6.96 -7.05
CA THR A 38 4.38 -7.63 -6.06
C THR A 38 5.61 -6.79 -5.76
N ILE A 39 5.82 -6.46 -4.48
CA ILE A 39 7.05 -5.82 -3.98
C ILE A 39 7.81 -6.81 -3.09
N THR A 40 9.14 -6.85 -3.22
CA THR A 40 9.99 -7.81 -2.50
C THR A 40 10.14 -7.43 -1.02
N GLU A 41 10.15 -6.13 -0.73
CA GLU A 41 10.32 -5.58 0.61
C GLU A 41 9.42 -4.35 0.79
N PRO A 42 9.04 -4.00 2.03
CA PRO A 42 8.17 -2.86 2.30
C PRO A 42 8.89 -1.51 2.17
N VAL A 43 10.22 -1.51 2.11
CA VAL A 43 11.04 -0.30 1.98
C VAL A 43 11.37 -0.10 0.51
N LEU A 44 10.95 1.03 -0.05
CA LEU A 44 11.13 1.36 -1.46
C LEU A 44 12.16 2.47 -1.62
N THR A 45 12.99 2.36 -2.66
CA THR A 45 13.80 3.47 -3.15
C THR A 45 12.94 4.52 -3.85
N ASN A 46 13.48 5.73 -4.02
CA ASN A 46 12.80 6.78 -4.78
C ASN A 46 12.46 6.33 -6.22
N GLU A 47 13.36 5.60 -6.87
CA GLU A 47 13.15 5.11 -8.24
C GLU A 47 12.00 4.09 -8.31
N GLU A 48 11.91 3.19 -7.32
CA GLU A 48 10.80 2.22 -7.24
C GLU A 48 9.48 2.92 -6.96
N LEU A 49 9.47 3.90 -6.06
CA LEU A 49 8.26 4.68 -5.78
C LEU A 49 7.78 5.44 -7.02
N GLU A 50 8.68 6.07 -7.78
CA GLU A 50 8.33 6.76 -9.02
C GLU A 50 7.82 5.79 -10.09
N LYS A 51 8.39 4.58 -10.19
CA LYS A 51 7.83 3.53 -11.05
C LYS A 51 6.39 3.23 -10.67
N ILE A 52 6.09 3.07 -9.38
CA ILE A 52 4.72 2.81 -8.90
C ILE A 52 3.79 3.97 -9.24
N ARG A 53 4.20 5.22 -9.02
CA ARG A 53 3.39 6.41 -9.36
C ARG A 53 3.03 6.46 -10.85
N GLY A 54 3.85 5.91 -11.73
CA GLY A 54 3.61 5.85 -13.17
C GLY A 54 2.92 4.57 -13.68
N ILE A 55 2.50 3.65 -12.81
CA ILE A 55 1.85 2.41 -13.26
C ILE A 55 0.44 2.69 -13.79
N GLU A 56 0.23 2.30 -15.06
CA GLU A 56 -1.08 2.20 -15.70
C GLU A 56 -1.23 0.84 -16.43
N VAL A 57 -0.74 -0.23 -15.80
CA VAL A 57 -0.73 -1.58 -16.39
C VAL A 57 -1.77 -2.45 -15.70
N ASN A 58 -2.44 -3.33 -16.47
CA ASN A 58 -3.38 -4.33 -15.96
C ASN A 58 -4.53 -3.76 -15.09
N GLY A 59 -4.95 -2.52 -15.35
CA GLY A 59 -6.03 -1.86 -14.60
C GLY A 59 -5.64 -1.36 -13.21
N ILE A 60 -4.36 -1.48 -12.83
CA ILE A 60 -3.83 -0.88 -11.60
C ILE A 60 -3.79 0.64 -11.81
N ARG A 61 -4.41 1.38 -10.88
CA ARG A 61 -4.40 2.84 -10.85
C ARG A 61 -3.70 3.29 -9.58
N THR A 62 -2.92 4.36 -9.69
CA THR A 62 -2.26 4.98 -8.55
C THR A 62 -2.72 6.42 -8.40
N LYS A 63 -2.70 6.90 -7.16
CA LYS A 63 -3.07 8.27 -6.83
C LYS A 63 -2.18 8.75 -5.70
N THR A 64 -1.62 9.94 -5.85
CA THR A 64 -0.85 10.59 -4.78
C THR A 64 -1.79 11.48 -3.99
N LEU A 65 -1.92 11.21 -2.70
CA LEU A 65 -2.72 12.02 -1.79
C LEU A 65 -1.82 12.94 -0.98
N SER A 66 -2.12 14.24 -0.97
CA SER A 66 -1.36 15.21 -0.19
C SER A 66 -1.77 15.14 1.27
N THR A 67 -0.79 14.91 2.14
CA THR A 67 -0.96 14.96 3.61
C THR A 67 -0.61 16.33 4.20
N LEU A 68 -0.33 17.33 3.35
CA LEU A 68 -0.07 18.70 3.80
C LEU A 68 -1.36 19.36 4.27
N PHE A 69 -1.23 20.22 5.29
CA PHE A 69 -2.31 21.03 5.84
C PHE A 69 -1.76 22.34 6.38
N ASP A 70 -2.63 23.34 6.45
CA ASP A 70 -2.29 24.66 6.97
C ASP A 70 -2.26 24.65 8.51
N VAL A 71 -1.34 25.40 9.12
CA VAL A 71 -1.18 25.52 10.58
C VAL A 71 -1.70 26.85 11.13
N GLU A 72 -2.17 27.75 10.27
CA GLU A 72 -2.54 29.12 10.66
C GLU A 72 -3.86 29.21 11.45
N SER A 73 -4.71 28.18 11.41
CA SER A 73 -6.01 28.17 12.10
C SER A 73 -6.28 26.91 12.92
N GLU A 74 -7.24 26.99 13.84
CA GLU A 74 -7.71 25.86 14.63
C GLU A 74 -8.49 24.86 13.75
N ASP A 75 -8.53 23.59 14.16
CA ASP A 75 -9.21 22.48 13.47
C ASP A 75 -8.71 22.10 12.06
N THR A 76 -7.65 22.72 11.54
CA THR A 76 -7.12 22.43 10.20
C THR A 76 -6.64 21.00 10.02
N LEU A 77 -6.04 20.39 11.06
CA LEU A 77 -5.64 18.98 11.02
C LEU A 77 -6.85 18.07 10.84
N ARG A 78 -7.96 18.34 11.55
CA ARG A 78 -9.19 17.54 11.44
C ARG A 78 -9.76 17.64 10.02
N GLN A 79 -9.85 18.86 9.49
CA GLN A 79 -10.31 19.09 8.11
C GLN A 79 -9.40 18.41 7.08
N ALA A 80 -8.09 18.42 7.29
CA ALA A 80 -7.15 17.73 6.42
C ALA A 80 -7.29 16.21 6.46
N MET A 81 -7.57 15.64 7.64
CA MET A 81 -7.90 14.22 7.77
C MET A 81 -9.20 13.87 7.07
N ASP A 82 -10.26 14.68 7.23
CA ASP A 82 -11.54 14.47 6.55
C ASP A 82 -11.39 14.55 5.02
N ARG A 83 -10.62 15.54 4.54
CA ARG A 83 -10.25 15.67 3.12
C ARG A 83 -9.49 14.44 2.64
N LEU A 84 -8.47 14.00 3.37
CA LEU A 84 -7.64 12.85 2.99
C LEU A 84 -8.46 11.55 2.91
N CYS A 85 -9.33 11.31 3.91
CA CYS A 85 -10.25 10.18 3.92
C CYS A 85 -11.24 10.24 2.74
N GLY A 86 -11.78 11.42 2.44
CA GLY A 86 -12.65 11.65 1.29
C GLY A 86 -11.96 11.38 -0.05
N GLU A 87 -10.72 11.86 -0.23
CA GLU A 87 -9.93 11.62 -1.43
C GLU A 87 -9.50 10.16 -1.60
N ALA A 88 -9.31 9.42 -0.50
CA ALA A 88 -8.93 8.01 -0.51
C ALA A 88 -10.09 7.04 -0.78
N SER A 89 -11.33 7.46 -0.51
CA SER A 89 -12.52 6.61 -0.66
C SER A 89 -13.10 6.59 -2.09
N GLY A 90 -12.56 7.39 -3.00
CA GLY A 90 -13.02 7.50 -4.41
C GLY A 90 -12.01 6.98 -5.40
#